data_AF-A0A3L6D6S9-F1
#
_entry.id   AF-A0A3L6D6S9-F1
#
_cell.length_a   1.000
_cell.length_b   1.000
_cell.length_c   1.000
_cell.angle_alpha   90.00
_cell.angle_beta   90.00
_cell.angle_gamma   90.00
#
_symmetry.space_group_name_H-M   'P 1'
#
loop_
_entity.id
_entity.type
_entity.pdbx_description
1 polymer ?
#
loop_
_entity_poly.entity_id
_entity_poly.type
_entity_poly.pdbx_seq_one_letter_code
_entity_poly.pdbx_strand_id
1 'polypeptide(L)'
;MPCYEGTPCITDCVMAELEKLGQKYRVALRIAKDPRFQILACTHKGTYADDCIVERVTQHKCYIVATCDRDLKRRIRKVPGVPIMYITRHSTKNLIGADMRCSGM
;
A
#
# COMPACT_ATOMS: atom_id res chain seq x y z
N MET A 1 -0.24 -22.14 7.29
CA MET A 1 0.75 -21.06 7.50
C MET A 1 0.32 -20.29 8.72
N PRO A 2 1.06 -20.31 9.84
CA PRO A 2 0.59 -19.67 11.06
C PRO A 2 0.57 -18.16 10.86
N CYS A 3 -0.64 -17.60 10.96
CA CYS A 3 -0.97 -16.37 11.66
C CYS A 3 0.10 -15.26 11.65
N TYR A 4 0.26 -14.53 10.53
CA TYR A 4 0.61 -13.12 10.66
C TYR A 4 -0.71 -12.36 10.62
N GLU A 5 -1.13 -11.81 11.77
CA GLU A 5 -2.28 -10.92 11.83
C GLU A 5 -1.80 -9.54 11.40
N GLY A 6 -1.84 -9.28 10.09
CA GLY A 6 -1.55 -7.95 9.55
C GLY A 6 -2.80 -7.09 9.60
N THR A 7 -2.77 -6.01 10.37
CA THR A 7 -3.81 -4.99 10.29
C THR A 7 -3.61 -4.19 9.00
N PRO A 8 -4.59 -4.18 8.07
CA PRO A 8 -4.47 -3.36 6.88
C PRO A 8 -4.57 -1.88 7.26
N CYS A 9 -3.67 -1.07 6.71
CA CYS A 9 -3.60 0.35 7.02
C CYS A 9 -3.81 1.19 5.76
N ILE A 10 -4.47 2.34 5.90
CA ILE A 10 -4.63 3.34 4.85
C ILE A 10 -4.26 4.72 5.39
N THR A 11 -3.52 5.50 4.61
CA THR A 11 -3.16 6.87 5.01
C THR A 11 -4.25 7.86 4.60
N ASP A 12 -4.40 8.96 5.35
CA ASP A 12 -5.38 10.01 5.06
C ASP A 12 -5.27 10.54 3.63
N CYS A 13 -4.06 10.69 3.09
CA CYS A 13 -3.86 11.17 1.73
C CYS A 13 -4.33 10.18 0.67
N VAL A 14 -4.17 8.88 0.88
CA VAL A 14 -4.70 7.84 -0.02
C VAL A 14 -6.23 7.85 0.03
N MET A 15 -6.82 8.03 1.22
CA MET A 15 -8.26 8.18 1.36
C MET A 15 -8.76 9.41 0.58
N ALA A 16 -8.11 10.55 0.74
CA ALA A 16 -8.46 11.80 0.05
C ALA A 16 -8.28 11.68 -1.48
N GLU A 17 -7.28 10.94 -1.96
CA GLU A 17 -7.10 10.68 -3.39
C GLU A 17 -8.19 9.75 -3.95
N LEU A 18 -8.53 8.67 -3.23
CA LEU A 18 -9.63 7.78 -3.60
C LEU A 18 -10.99 8.50 -3.66
N GLU A 19 -11.23 9.46 -2.77
CA GLU A 19 -12.44 10.29 -2.79
C GLU A 19 -12.51 11.18 -4.03
N LYS A 20 -11.38 11.70 -4.51
CA LYS A 20 -11.30 12.54 -5.72
C LYS A 20 -11.53 11.75 -7.02
N LEU A 21 -11.20 10.46 -7.05
CA LEU A 21 -11.37 9.61 -8.24
C LEU A 21 -12.84 9.33 -8.60
N GLY A 22 -13.79 9.70 -7.73
CA GLY A 22 -15.22 9.74 -8.04
C GLY A 22 -15.88 8.36 -8.15
N GLN A 23 -17.00 8.30 -8.86
CA GLN A 23 -17.93 7.15 -8.81
C GLN A 23 -17.32 5.82 -9.28
N LYS A 24 -16.33 5.86 -10.18
CA LYS A 24 -15.66 4.66 -10.71
C LYS A 24 -15.00 3.83 -9.59
N TYR A 25 -14.58 4.46 -8.50
CA TYR A 25 -13.88 3.81 -7.38
C TYR A 25 -14.74 3.69 -6.12
N ARG A 26 -16.06 3.88 -6.22
CA ARG A 26 -16.98 3.87 -5.06
C ARG A 26 -16.92 2.59 -4.23
N VAL A 27 -16.74 1.43 -4.88
CA VAL A 27 -16.58 0.14 -4.18
C VAL A 27 -15.28 0.11 -3.39
N ALA A 28 -14.17 0.54 -4.00
CA ALA A 28 -12.87 0.62 -3.33
C ALA A 28 -12.92 1.59 -2.14
N LEU A 29 -13.57 2.75 -2.29
CA LEU A 29 -13.75 3.72 -1.21
C LEU A 29 -14.55 3.13 -0.04
N ARG A 30 -15.60 2.34 -0.30
CA ARG A 30 -16.37 1.67 0.75
C ARG A 30 -15.55 0.63 1.51
N ILE A 31 -14.72 -0.14 0.79
CA ILE A 31 -13.82 -1.14 1.40
C ILE A 31 -12.74 -0.43 2.23
N ALA A 32 -12.17 0.66 1.72
CA ALA A 32 -11.17 1.45 2.43
C ALA A 32 -11.70 2.07 3.74
N LYS A 33 -13.00 2.37 3.80
CA LYS A 33 -13.70 2.89 5.00
C LYS A 33 -14.19 1.80 5.95
N ASP A 34 -13.88 0.53 5.69
CA ASP A 34 -14.24 -0.57 6.58
C ASP A 34 -13.48 -0.42 7.92
N PRO A 35 -14.14 -0.58 9.08
CA PRO A 35 -13.52 -0.38 10.40
C PRO A 35 -12.36 -1.34 10.70
N ARG A 36 -12.19 -2.40 9.90
CA ARG A 36 -11.01 -3.28 9.99
C ARG A 36 -9.73 -2.64 9.46
N PHE A 37 -9.83 -1.54 8.71
CA PHE A 37 -8.67 -0.78 8.26
C PHE A 37 -8.27 0.26 9.31
N GLN A 38 -7.00 0.27 9.67
CA GLN A 38 -6.44 1.33 10.50
C GLN A 38 -6.13 2.55 9.64
N ILE A 39 -6.69 3.70 10.02
CA ILE A 39 -6.39 4.97 9.36
C ILE A 39 -5.13 5.58 9.99
N LEU A 40 -4.16 5.91 9.14
CA LEU A 40 -2.90 6.52 9.54
C LEU A 40 -2.89 8.01 9.22
N ALA A 41 -2.82 8.81 10.29
CA ALA A 41 -2.77 10.26 10.17
C ALA A 41 -1.51 10.73 9.42
N CYS A 42 -1.69 11.66 8.50
CA CYS A 42 -0.60 12.29 7.76
C CYS A 42 -0.27 13.67 8.33
N THR A 43 1.01 14.00 8.43
CA THR A 43 1.49 15.29 8.97
C THR A 43 1.79 16.33 7.88
N HIS A 44 1.60 15.99 6.61
CA HIS A 44 1.91 16.86 5.47
C HIS A 44 0.65 17.51 4.87
N LYS A 45 0.80 18.72 4.33
CA LYS A 45 -0.27 19.42 3.63
C LYS A 45 -0.22 19.11 2.13
N GLY A 46 -1.12 18.24 1.65
CA GLY A 46 -1.39 18.09 0.20
C GLY A 46 -0.25 17.51 -0.65
N THR A 47 0.44 16.46 -0.17
CA THR A 47 1.42 15.71 -0.98
C THR A 47 0.74 14.60 -1.79
N TYR A 48 1.44 14.13 -2.83
CA TYR A 48 1.03 12.95 -3.60
C TYR A 48 1.10 11.71 -2.71
N ALA A 49 0.12 10.80 -2.80
CA ALA A 49 0.05 9.66 -1.89
C ALA A 49 1.30 8.76 -1.99
N ASP A 50 1.88 8.62 -3.18
CA ASP A 50 3.11 7.86 -3.40
C ASP A 50 4.28 8.41 -2.58
N ASP A 51 4.41 9.74 -2.49
CA ASP A 51 5.47 10.39 -1.73
C ASP A 51 5.30 10.15 -0.23
N CYS A 52 4.06 10.28 0.26
CA CYS A 52 3.71 9.95 1.65
C CYS A 52 4.10 8.51 2.00
N ILE A 53 3.73 7.55 1.14
CA ILE A 53 4.02 6.13 1.37
C ILE A 53 5.53 5.91 1.42
N VAL A 54 6.27 6.45 0.44
CA VAL A 54 7.74 6.27 0.38
C VAL A 54 8.42 6.89 1.60
N GLU A 55 8.05 8.10 2.00
CA GLU A 55 8.60 8.76 3.18
C GLU A 55 8.31 7.95 4.45
N ARG A 56 7.05 7.52 4.64
CA ARG A 56 6.63 6.75 5.80
C ARG A 56 7.38 5.43 5.92
N VAL A 57 7.51 4.65 4.85
CA VAL A 57 8.22 3.35 4.90
C VAL A 57 9.73 3.49 4.96
N THR A 58 10.27 4.65 4.57
CA THR A 58 11.68 4.98 4.76
C THR A 58 11.98 5.27 6.23
N GLN A 59 11.10 6.02 6.90
CA GLN A 59 11.22 6.32 8.34
C GLN A 59 10.90 5.09 9.21
N HIS A 60 9.86 4.34 8.85
CA HIS A 60 9.37 3.19 9.61
C HIS A 60 9.33 1.94 8.74
N LYS A 61 10.31 1.06 8.92
CA LYS A 61 10.46 -0.19 8.15
C LYS A 61 9.58 -1.34 8.66
N CYS A 62 8.47 -1.03 9.34
CA CYS A 62 7.54 -1.99 9.92
C CYS A 62 6.30 -2.24 9.04
N TYR A 63 6.34 -1.81 7.77
CA TYR A 63 5.22 -1.91 6.84
C TYR A 63 5.53 -2.84 5.66
N ILE A 64 4.49 -3.55 5.21
CA ILE A 64 4.44 -4.18 3.89
C ILE A 64 3.63 -3.26 3.00
N VAL A 65 4.16 -2.87 1.84
CA VAL A 65 3.42 -1.98 0.92
C VAL A 65 2.63 -2.80 -0.09
N ALA A 66 1.31 -2.66 -0.03
CA ALA A 66 0.40 -3.26 -1.02
C ALA A 66 0.15 -2.30 -2.18
N THR A 67 0.76 -2.54 -3.35
CA THR A 67 0.54 -1.70 -4.54
C THR A 67 0.72 -2.45 -5.86
N CYS A 68 -0.14 -2.13 -6.83
CA CYS A 68 0.00 -2.60 -8.20
C CYS A 68 0.73 -1.60 -9.11
N ASP A 69 0.97 -0.36 -8.65
CA ASP A 69 1.58 0.70 -9.43
C ASP A 69 3.05 0.42 -9.76
N ARG A 70 3.45 0.60 -11.01
CA ARG A 70 4.79 0.21 -11.47
C ARG A 70 5.88 1.16 -10.96
N ASP A 71 5.60 2.46 -10.90
CA ASP A 71 6.57 3.48 -10.52
C ASP A 71 6.74 3.51 -9.00
N LEU A 72 5.65 3.39 -8.23
CA LEU A 72 5.72 3.25 -6.78
C LEU A 72 6.50 1.99 -6.38
N LYS A 73 6.29 0.85 -7.07
CA LYS A 73 7.12 -0.35 -6.85
C LYS A 73 8.59 -0.10 -7.14
N ARG A 74 8.93 0.65 -8.19
CA ARG A 74 10.32 0.99 -8.51
C ARG A 74 10.95 1.85 -7.41
N ARG A 75 10.17 2.78 -6.83
CA ARG A 75 10.62 3.64 -5.73
C ARG A 75 10.83 2.85 -4.44
N ILE A 76 9.87 2.02 -4.04
CA ILE A 76 9.93 1.23 -2.79
C ILE A 76 11.04 0.17 -2.83
N ARG A 77 11.34 -0.41 -4.00
CA ARG A 77 12.48 -1.35 -4.13
C ARG A 77 13.84 -0.75 -3.79
N LYS A 78 13.96 0.59 -3.77
CA LYS A 78 15.18 1.27 -3.32
C LYS A 78 15.29 1.36 -1.80
N VAL A 79 14.20 1.11 -1.07
CA VAL A 79 14.15 1.14 0.40
C VAL A 79 14.43 -0.27 0.93
N PRO A 80 15.58 -0.53 1.57
CA PRO A 80 15.92 -1.85 2.06
C PRO A 80 15.07 -2.21 3.28
N GLY A 81 14.56 -3.46 3.30
CA GLY A 81 13.77 -4.01 4.40
C GLY A 81 12.26 -3.77 4.30
N VAL A 82 11.76 -3.27 3.16
CA VAL A 82 10.33 -3.02 2.93
C VAL A 82 9.78 -3.99 1.87
N PRO A 83 8.97 -5.00 2.25
CA PRO A 83 8.37 -5.93 1.30
C PRO A 83 7.25 -5.27 0.50
N ILE A 84 7.05 -5.74 -0.75
CA ILE A 84 5.98 -5.27 -1.63
C ILE A 84 4.99 -6.40 -1.90
N MET A 85 3.71 -6.15 -1.63
CA MET A 85 2.59 -7.04 -1.95
C MET A 85 1.82 -6.49 -3.16
N TYR A 86 1.42 -7.35 -4.10
CA TYR A 86 0.66 -6.93 -5.29
C TYR A 86 -0.23 -8.07 -5.80
N ILE A 87 -1.28 -7.71 -6.54
CA ILE A 87 -2.19 -8.70 -7.12
C ILE A 87 -1.60 -9.19 -8.45
N THR A 88 -1.54 -10.51 -8.63
CA THR A 88 -1.19 -11.16 -9.90
C THR A 88 -2.42 -11.78 -10.53
N ARG A 89 -2.50 -11.71 -11.86
CA ARG A 89 -3.53 -12.38 -12.65
C ARG A 89 -2.91 -13.64 -13.25
N HIS A 90 -3.22 -14.80 -12.69
CA HIS A 90 -3.02 -16.06 -13.40
C HIS A 90 -4.39 -16.51 -13.93
N SER A 91 -4.41 -16.99 -15.18
CA SER A 91 -5.60 -17.55 -15.84
C SER A 91 -6.46 -18.30 -14.82
N THR A 92 -7.69 -17.82 -14.59
CA THR A 92 -8.71 -18.26 -13.60
C THR A 92 -8.64 -17.83 -12.11
N LYS A 93 -7.56 -17.25 -11.54
CA LYS A 93 -7.59 -16.76 -10.12
C LYS A 93 -6.75 -15.48 -9.90
N ASN A 94 -7.23 -14.60 -9.02
CA ASN A 94 -6.41 -13.53 -8.45
C ASN A 94 -5.54 -14.14 -7.35
N LEU A 95 -4.22 -14.14 -7.54
CA LEU A 95 -3.26 -14.60 -6.54
C LEU A 95 -2.52 -13.39 -5.95
N ILE A 96 -2.32 -13.39 -4.63
CA ILE A 96 -1.50 -12.39 -3.96
C ILE A 96 -0.04 -12.76 -4.21
N GLY A 97 0.68 -11.90 -4.94
CA GLY A 97 2.13 -11.98 -5.09
C GLY A 97 2.82 -11.14 -4.04
N ALA A 98 3.96 -11.61 -3.53
CA ALA A 98 4.85 -10.84 -2.67
C ALA A 98 6.24 -10.80 -3.32
N ASP A 99 6.78 -9.61 -3.53
CA ASP A 99 8.15 -9.37 -3.98
C ASP A 99 8.97 -8.96 -2.75
N MET A 100 9.54 -9.96 -2.08
CA MET A 100 10.52 -9.79 -1.01
C MET A 100 11.91 -9.91 -1.63
N ARG A 101 12.28 -8.97 -2.51
CA ARG A 101 13.66 -8.86 -2.97
C ARG A 101 14.52 -8.37 -1.81
N CYS A 102 15.16 -9.30 -1.12
CA CYS A 102 16.34 -8.98 -0.32
C CYS A 102 17.36 -8.34 -1.27
N SER A 103 17.60 -7.04 -1.14
CA SER A 103 18.83 -6.46 -1.68
C SER A 103 19.97 -7.22 -1.02
N GLY A 104 20.78 -7.89 -1.84
CA GLY A 104 21.76 -8.89 -1.40
C GLY A 104 22.60 -8.46 -0.20
N MET A 105 22.79 -9.40 0.73
CA MET A 105 24.12 -9.70 1.23
C MET A 105 24.82 -10.62 0.23
#